data_AF-A0A497KPN5-F1
#
_entry.id   AF-A0A497KPN5-F1
#
_cell.length_a   1.000
_cell.length_b   1.000
_cell.length_c   1.000
_cell.angle_alpha   90.00
_cell.angle_beta   90.00
_cell.angle_gamma   90.00
#
_symmetry.space_group_name_H-M   'P 1'
#
loop_
_entity.id
_entity.type
_entity.pdbx_description
1 polymer ?
#
loop_
_entity_poly.entity_id
_entity_poly.type
_entity_poly.pdbx_seq_one_letter_code
_entity_poly.pdbx_strand_id
1 'polypeptide(L)'
;MENYYNKSFEEVRRLFGDVHLIFIDPVDKHRNVAAALRLENFNLFKVASKLFLRKPSKVFFYPPKPTPFKPKKLRKILVERQTDILFLKFACLERVPDILWGQMYKTQRVIQNFLEKSEFKVLRSKSWSDEKKFNVLVFELENKSLKNVKKHYGPPVASKEEEKFVSKYISNPKTVSGPYIENGRWVVLVKRKQTDAKALLKEKLKSSGRDIGVASRILKAIEKGFKILVNQEILDFYRKNPSFAVFLTEFLRGKPIWLEQSYSG
;
A
#
# COMPACT_ATOMS: atom_id res chain seq x y z
N MET A 1 -5.00 -16.81 30.24
CA MET A 1 -5.04 -15.61 31.09
C MET A 1 -4.48 -16.02 32.42
N GLU A 2 -3.19 -15.79 32.65
CA GLU A 2 -2.61 -16.10 33.96
C GLU A 2 -3.13 -15.05 34.96
N ASN A 3 -4.01 -15.51 35.85
CA ASN A 3 -4.29 -15.03 37.21
C ASN A 3 -4.66 -13.54 37.46
N TYR A 4 -4.82 -12.69 36.46
CA TYR A 4 -5.16 -11.26 36.65
C TYR A 4 -6.58 -10.86 36.24
N TYR A 5 -7.36 -11.78 35.64
CA TYR A 5 -8.69 -11.46 35.12
C TYR A 5 -9.62 -12.66 35.26
N ASN A 6 -10.62 -12.56 36.16
CA ASN A 6 -11.69 -13.55 36.35
C ASN A 6 -12.79 -13.48 35.26
N LYS A 7 -12.55 -12.80 34.13
CA LYS A 7 -13.52 -12.71 33.03
C LYS A 7 -13.26 -13.78 31.98
N SER A 8 -14.33 -14.23 31.31
CA SER A 8 -14.22 -15.21 30.25
C SER A 8 -13.46 -14.64 29.06
N PHE A 9 -12.84 -15.51 28.25
CA PHE A 9 -12.15 -15.11 27.03
C PHE A 9 -13.05 -14.34 26.05
N GLU A 10 -14.36 -14.63 26.06
CA GLU A 10 -15.35 -13.91 25.25
C GLU A 10 -15.59 -12.48 25.72
N GLU A 11 -15.62 -12.24 27.03
CA GLU A 11 -15.79 -10.90 27.60
C GLU A 11 -14.60 -9.99 27.28
N VAL A 12 -13.38 -10.55 27.31
CA VAL A 12 -12.16 -9.84 26.93
C VAL A 12 -12.13 -9.53 25.42
N ARG A 13 -12.60 -10.45 24.57
CA ARG A 13 -12.79 -10.19 23.13
C ARG A 13 -13.84 -9.12 22.85
N ARG A 14 -14.96 -9.10 23.59
CA ARG A 14 -15.96 -8.02 23.46
C ARG A 14 -15.39 -6.66 23.84
N LEU A 15 -14.51 -6.59 24.84
CA LEU A 15 -13.88 -5.35 25.29
C LEU A 15 -12.85 -4.78 24.31
N PHE A 16 -12.02 -5.64 23.70
CA PHE A 16 -10.89 -5.20 22.86
C PHE A 16 -11.06 -5.43 21.36
N GLY A 17 -12.13 -6.11 20.94
CA GLY A 17 -12.39 -6.48 19.55
C GLY A 17 -11.47 -7.59 19.01
N ASP A 18 -11.45 -7.77 17.69
CA ASP A 18 -10.56 -8.72 17.00
C ASP A 18 -9.13 -8.16 16.90
N VAL A 19 -8.41 -8.22 18.01
CA VAL A 19 -6.98 -7.87 18.11
C VAL A 19 -6.10 -9.12 18.16
N HIS A 20 -4.88 -9.00 17.65
CA HIS A 20 -3.99 -10.15 17.43
C HIS A 20 -3.28 -10.62 18.71
N LEU A 21 -3.13 -9.73 19.67
CA LEU A 21 -2.56 -9.98 20.98
C LEU A 21 -3.30 -9.10 21.99
N ILE A 22 -3.78 -9.71 23.06
CA ILE A 22 -4.37 -9.00 24.20
C ILE A 22 -3.37 -9.11 25.34
N PHE A 23 -2.78 -7.97 25.69
CA PHE A 23 -1.90 -7.84 26.84
C PHE A 23 -2.45 -6.72 27.71
N ILE A 24 -3.15 -7.11 28.78
CA ILE A 24 -3.88 -6.17 29.64
C ILE A 24 -2.87 -5.40 30.49
N ASP A 25 -3.04 -4.08 30.56
CA ASP A 25 -2.22 -3.23 31.43
C ASP A 25 -2.48 -3.60 32.91
N PRO A 26 -1.44 -3.89 33.71
CA PRO A 26 -1.61 -4.25 35.12
C PRO A 26 -2.19 -3.11 35.97
N VAL A 27 -2.12 -1.87 35.49
CA VAL A 27 -2.66 -0.67 36.18
C VAL A 27 -4.06 -0.31 35.65
N ASP A 28 -4.35 -0.59 34.39
CA ASP A 28 -5.64 -0.29 33.75
C ASP A 28 -6.23 -1.51 33.02
N LYS A 29 -7.20 -2.15 33.66
CA LYS A 29 -7.93 -3.33 33.16
C LYS A 29 -8.71 -3.11 31.87
N HIS A 30 -8.87 -1.86 31.43
CA HIS A 30 -9.55 -1.46 30.19
C HIS A 30 -8.57 -1.11 29.06
N ARG A 31 -7.26 -1.25 29.29
CA ARG A 31 -6.22 -0.95 28.32
C ARG A 31 -5.52 -2.21 27.83
N ASN A 32 -5.48 -2.38 26.51
CA ASN A 32 -4.61 -3.37 25.86
C ASN A 32 -3.29 -2.69 25.47
N VAL A 33 -2.20 -3.05 26.15
CA VAL A 33 -0.84 -2.56 25.89
C VAL A 33 -0.38 -2.92 24.48
N ALA A 34 -0.88 -4.02 23.92
CA ALA A 34 -0.54 -4.46 22.58
C ALA A 34 -1.44 -3.87 21.47
N ALA A 35 -2.32 -2.90 21.77
CA ALA A 35 -3.30 -2.38 20.80
C ALA A 35 -2.66 -1.76 19.53
N ALA A 36 -1.43 -1.24 19.63
CA ALA A 36 -0.70 -0.68 18.49
C ALA A 36 -0.01 -1.75 17.61
N LEU A 37 0.01 -3.02 18.02
CA LEU A 37 0.73 -4.09 17.33
C LEU A 37 -0.04 -4.56 16.08
N ARG A 38 0.57 -4.36 14.91
CA ARG A 38 0.03 -4.87 13.64
C ARG A 38 0.18 -6.38 13.52
N LEU A 39 -0.78 -7.04 12.85
CA LEU A 39 -0.76 -8.48 12.60
C LEU A 39 0.54 -8.94 11.94
N GLU A 40 1.01 -8.19 10.95
CA GLU A 40 2.22 -8.53 10.21
C GLU A 40 3.44 -8.54 11.11
N ASN A 41 3.56 -7.56 12.02
CA ASN A 41 4.67 -7.49 12.97
C ASN A 41 4.58 -8.61 14.02
N PHE A 42 3.37 -8.92 14.50
CA PHE A 42 3.15 -10.04 15.41
C PHE A 42 3.56 -11.38 14.79
N ASN A 43 3.13 -11.64 13.56
CA ASN A 43 3.50 -12.87 12.84
C ASN A 43 4.98 -12.90 12.47
N LEU A 44 5.58 -11.77 12.10
CA LEU A 44 7.01 -11.67 11.85
C LEU A 44 7.81 -12.01 13.11
N PHE A 45 7.40 -11.51 14.27
CA PHE A 45 8.00 -11.85 15.56
C PHE A 45 7.87 -13.35 15.86
N LYS A 46 6.68 -13.94 15.69
CA LYS A 46 6.48 -15.39 15.87
C LYS A 46 7.43 -16.23 15.00
N VAL A 47 7.61 -15.85 13.74
CA VAL A 47 8.53 -16.55 12.83
C VAL A 47 9.98 -16.36 13.25
N ALA A 48 10.39 -15.13 13.59
CA ALA A 48 11.74 -14.83 14.05
C ALA A 48 12.08 -15.63 15.33
N SER A 49 11.18 -15.68 16.31
CA SER A 49 11.35 -16.44 17.54
C SER A 49 11.50 -17.94 17.29
N LYS A 50 10.66 -18.53 16.42
CA LYS A 50 10.79 -19.95 16.04
C LYS A 50 12.14 -20.25 15.40
N LEU A 51 12.61 -19.40 14.50
CA LEU A 51 13.89 -19.60 13.81
C LEU A 51 15.08 -19.37 14.74
N PHE A 52 14.99 -18.40 15.65
CA PHE A 52 16.00 -18.17 16.67
C PHE A 52 16.14 -19.37 17.59
N LEU A 53 15.04 -19.97 18.06
CA LEU A 53 15.07 -21.19 18.87
C LEU A 53 15.67 -22.38 18.11
N ARG A 54 15.47 -22.46 16.80
CA ARG A 54 16.02 -23.53 15.95
C ARG A 54 17.52 -23.36 15.68
N LYS A 55 17.96 -22.16 15.32
CA LYS A 55 19.36 -21.84 14.98
C LYS A 55 19.70 -20.45 15.54
N PRO A 56 20.07 -20.36 16.84
CA PRO A 56 20.38 -19.09 17.48
C PRO A 56 21.52 -18.36 16.77
N SER A 57 21.38 -17.06 16.56
CA SER A 57 22.40 -16.24 15.89
C SER A 57 22.33 -14.78 16.33
N LYS A 58 23.49 -14.11 16.34
CA LYS A 58 23.60 -12.67 16.63
C LYS A 58 22.83 -11.82 15.60
N VAL A 59 22.55 -12.32 14.40
CA VAL A 59 21.83 -11.58 13.35
C VAL A 59 20.39 -11.19 13.72
N PHE A 60 19.75 -11.94 14.62
CA PHE A 60 18.41 -11.61 15.10
C PHE A 60 18.41 -10.35 15.98
N PHE A 61 19.53 -10.05 16.64
CA PHE A 61 19.71 -8.88 17.50
C PHE A 61 20.45 -7.74 16.78
N TYR A 62 21.40 -8.09 15.92
CA TYR A 62 22.28 -7.18 15.21
C TYR A 62 22.29 -7.50 13.70
N PRO A 63 21.15 -7.31 13.01
CA PRO A 63 21.11 -7.53 11.57
C PRO A 63 22.07 -6.54 10.88
N PRO A 64 22.88 -6.99 9.91
CA PRO A 64 23.78 -6.09 9.19
C PRO A 64 22.98 -4.99 8.50
N LYS A 65 23.49 -3.76 8.52
CA LYS A 65 22.83 -2.64 7.84
C LYS A 65 22.70 -2.95 6.35
N PRO A 66 21.50 -2.81 5.75
CA PRO A 66 21.32 -3.09 4.34
C PRO A 66 22.20 -2.17 3.50
N THR A 67 23.12 -2.74 2.71
CA THR A 67 23.89 -1.98 1.74
C THR A 67 23.03 -1.65 0.54
N PRO A 68 22.88 -0.37 0.16
CA PRO A 68 22.17 0.00 -1.05
C PRO A 68 22.73 -0.69 -2.29
N PHE A 69 21.87 -1.08 -3.22
CA PHE A 69 22.32 -1.53 -4.53
C PHE A 69 23.12 -0.41 -5.25
N LYS A 70 24.20 -0.79 -5.93
CA LYS A 70 24.86 0.12 -6.88
C LYS A 70 23.81 0.60 -7.90
N PRO A 71 23.82 1.87 -8.34
CA PRO A 71 22.79 2.40 -9.25
C PRO A 71 22.59 1.59 -10.54
N LYS A 72 23.67 1.03 -11.10
CA LYS A 72 23.59 0.12 -12.26
C LYS A 72 22.77 -1.15 -11.95
N LYS A 73 23.00 -1.76 -10.77
CA LYS A 73 22.25 -2.94 -10.30
C LYS A 73 20.78 -2.59 -10.02
N LEU A 74 20.51 -1.45 -9.38
CA LEU A 74 19.15 -0.98 -9.17
C LEU A 74 18.39 -0.82 -10.49
N ARG A 75 19.01 -0.17 -11.49
CA ARG A 75 18.41 -0.01 -12.82
C ARG A 75 18.05 -1.36 -13.44
N LYS A 76 18.96 -2.32 -13.40
CA LYS A 76 18.74 -3.68 -13.90
C LYS A 76 17.54 -4.35 -13.21
N ILE A 77 17.51 -4.32 -11.87
CA ILE A 77 16.40 -4.87 -11.09
C ILE A 77 15.06 -4.24 -11.48
N LEU A 78 15.01 -2.91 -11.66
CA LEU A 78 13.77 -2.21 -12.03
C LEU A 78 13.29 -2.53 -13.45
N VAL A 79 14.20 -2.85 -14.39
CA VAL A 79 13.84 -3.30 -15.75
C VAL A 79 13.29 -4.72 -15.73
N GLU A 80 13.99 -5.62 -15.04
CA GLU A 80 13.71 -7.05 -15.06
C GLU A 80 12.49 -7.42 -14.19
N ARG A 81 12.01 -6.50 -13.34
CA ARG A 81 10.95 -6.78 -12.37
C ARG A 81 9.60 -7.15 -12.99
N GLN A 82 9.33 -6.70 -14.23
CA GLN A 82 8.05 -6.88 -14.93
C GLN A 82 6.81 -6.43 -14.13
N THR A 83 7.01 -5.53 -13.18
CA THR A 83 5.99 -4.79 -12.42
C THR A 83 6.36 -3.32 -12.46
N ASP A 84 5.40 -2.42 -12.25
CA ASP A 84 5.68 -0.99 -12.21
C ASP A 84 5.66 -0.44 -10.79
N ILE A 85 6.66 0.37 -10.45
CA ILE A 85 6.73 1.04 -9.15
C ILE A 85 6.47 2.53 -9.34
N LEU A 86 5.42 3.01 -8.70
CA LEU A 86 5.04 4.40 -8.62
C LEU A 86 5.61 5.01 -7.32
N PHE A 87 6.27 6.16 -7.43
CA PHE A 87 6.80 6.92 -6.31
C PHE A 87 6.14 8.30 -6.27
N LEU A 88 5.39 8.60 -5.22
CA LEU A 88 4.89 9.94 -4.96
C LEU A 88 5.83 10.64 -3.98
N LYS A 89 6.64 11.57 -4.49
CA LYS A 89 7.60 12.38 -3.74
C LYS A 89 7.04 13.78 -3.48
N PHE A 90 7.12 14.26 -2.24
CA PHE A 90 6.73 15.61 -1.83
C PHE A 90 7.56 16.10 -0.62
N ALA A 91 7.40 17.37 -0.25
CA ALA A 91 8.15 17.96 0.84
C ALA A 91 7.70 17.44 2.22
N CYS A 92 8.62 17.39 3.19
CA CYS A 92 8.29 17.13 4.58
C CYS A 92 8.01 18.46 5.31
N LEU A 93 6.74 18.69 5.65
CA LEU A 93 6.31 19.89 6.39
C LEU A 93 6.04 19.62 7.87
N GLU A 94 5.75 18.36 8.23
CA GLU A 94 5.52 17.96 9.62
C GLU A 94 6.87 17.67 10.29
N ARG A 95 7.04 18.16 11.52
CA ARG A 95 8.26 17.99 12.31
C ARG A 95 8.09 17.04 13.49
N VAL A 96 6.85 16.76 13.88
CA VAL A 96 6.55 15.78 14.93
C VAL A 96 6.46 14.39 14.30
N PRO A 97 7.41 13.46 14.57
CA PRO A 97 7.48 12.17 13.86
C PRO A 97 6.20 11.34 13.97
N ASP A 98 5.60 11.25 15.16
CA ASP A 98 4.40 10.43 15.37
C ASP A 98 3.20 10.94 14.55
N ILE A 99 3.06 12.27 14.45
CA ILE A 99 2.03 12.90 13.63
C ILE A 99 2.35 12.63 12.16
N LEU A 100 3.60 12.83 11.73
CA LEU A 100 4.03 12.60 10.36
C LEU A 100 3.71 11.17 9.91
N TRP A 101 4.12 10.17 10.68
CA TRP A 101 3.92 8.77 10.34
C TRP A 101 2.43 8.40 10.32
N GLY A 102 1.63 8.90 11.25
CA GLY A 102 0.16 8.73 11.23
C GLY A 102 -0.46 9.26 9.93
N GLN A 103 -0.05 10.46 9.49
CA GLN A 103 -0.54 11.07 8.24
C GLN A 103 -0.03 10.33 6.99
N MET A 104 1.23 9.88 6.99
CA MET A 104 1.84 9.11 5.90
C MET A 104 1.11 7.77 5.70
N TYR A 105 0.90 7.00 6.76
CA TYR A 105 0.19 5.72 6.67
C TYR A 105 -1.26 5.87 6.25
N LYS A 106 -1.97 6.89 6.77
CA LYS A 106 -3.33 7.21 6.32
C LYS A 106 -3.36 7.52 4.83
N THR A 107 -2.46 8.38 4.37
CA THR A 107 -2.38 8.79 2.96
C THR A 107 -1.99 7.63 2.05
N GLN A 108 -1.02 6.80 2.46
CA GLN A 108 -0.63 5.59 1.73
C GLN A 108 -1.84 4.68 1.50
N ARG A 109 -2.61 4.39 2.55
CA ARG A 109 -3.80 3.52 2.46
C ARG A 109 -4.87 4.11 1.55
N VAL A 110 -5.12 5.41 1.67
CA VAL A 110 -6.09 6.12 0.83
C VAL A 110 -5.71 6.04 -0.64
N ILE A 111 -4.46 6.32 -0.99
CA ILE A 111 -4.00 6.29 -2.38
C ILE A 111 -3.98 4.86 -2.91
N GLN A 112 -3.58 3.87 -2.11
CA GLN A 112 -3.68 2.47 -2.49
C GLN A 112 -5.13 2.10 -2.84
N ASN A 113 -6.08 2.39 -1.94
CA ASN A 113 -7.50 2.10 -2.18
C ASN A 113 -8.03 2.83 -3.42
N PHE A 114 -7.56 4.05 -3.68
CA PHE A 114 -7.94 4.79 -4.89
C PHE A 114 -7.43 4.12 -6.17
N LEU A 115 -6.18 3.66 -6.18
CA LEU A 115 -5.59 2.93 -7.30
C LEU A 115 -6.33 1.61 -7.56
N GLU A 116 -6.60 0.85 -6.50
CA GLU A 116 -7.34 -0.42 -6.57
C GLU A 116 -8.79 -0.23 -7.07
N LYS A 117 -9.51 0.76 -6.54
CA LYS A 117 -10.85 1.14 -7.04
C LYS A 117 -10.84 1.59 -8.51
N SER A 118 -9.68 2.03 -8.99
CA SER A 118 -9.47 2.40 -10.39
C SER A 118 -8.91 1.24 -11.24
N GLU A 119 -9.04 0.00 -10.75
CA GLU A 119 -8.64 -1.26 -11.39
C GLU A 119 -7.12 -1.47 -11.51
N PHE A 120 -6.28 -0.64 -10.85
CA PHE A 120 -4.85 -0.91 -10.76
C PHE A 120 -4.58 -1.84 -9.59
N LYS A 121 -4.09 -3.05 -9.89
CA LYS A 121 -3.72 -4.02 -8.86
C LYS A 121 -2.43 -3.59 -8.15
N VAL A 122 -2.57 -3.17 -6.89
CA VAL A 122 -1.44 -2.83 -6.02
C VAL A 122 -0.93 -4.10 -5.35
N LEU A 123 0.31 -4.48 -5.63
CA LEU A 123 0.96 -5.65 -5.04
C LEU A 123 1.45 -5.37 -3.62
N ARG A 124 1.97 -4.16 -3.40
CA ARG A 124 2.46 -3.70 -2.08
C ARG A 124 2.65 -2.20 -2.06
N SER A 125 2.60 -1.63 -0.87
CA SER A 125 2.85 -0.20 -0.65
C SER A 125 3.67 0.05 0.62
N LYS A 126 4.48 1.12 0.62
CA LYS A 126 5.28 1.56 1.77
C LYS A 126 5.43 3.08 1.79
N SER A 127 5.72 3.60 2.97
CA SER A 127 6.01 5.01 3.23
C SER A 127 7.47 5.16 3.64
N TRP A 128 8.09 6.25 3.21
CA TRP A 128 9.42 6.67 3.63
C TRP A 128 9.45 8.17 3.88
N SER A 129 10.22 8.58 4.88
CA SER A 129 10.56 9.96 5.15
C SER A 129 11.99 10.05 5.65
N ASP A 130 12.68 11.14 5.33
CA ASP A 130 13.90 11.53 6.05
C ASP A 130 13.60 12.38 7.30
N GLU A 131 12.32 12.61 7.61
CA GLU A 131 11.79 13.44 8.69
C GLU A 131 12.29 14.91 8.63
N LYS A 132 12.85 15.31 7.49
CA LYS A 132 13.60 16.55 7.33
C LYS A 132 13.17 17.34 6.10
N LYS A 133 13.26 16.75 4.92
CA LYS A 133 13.08 17.43 3.62
C LYS A 133 12.07 16.72 2.74
N PHE A 134 12.06 15.40 2.69
CA PHE A 134 11.28 14.66 1.70
C PHE A 134 10.51 13.49 2.28
N ASN A 135 9.30 13.33 1.77
CA ASN A 135 8.45 12.16 1.94
C ASN A 135 8.32 11.43 0.60
N VAL A 136 8.25 10.11 0.65
CA VAL A 136 7.97 9.25 -0.51
C VAL A 136 6.96 8.18 -0.14
N LEU A 137 5.87 8.10 -0.90
CA LEU A 137 4.97 6.95 -0.90
C LEU A 137 5.31 6.06 -2.10
N VAL A 138 5.45 4.76 -1.86
CA VAL A 138 5.80 3.76 -2.86
C VAL A 138 4.64 2.82 -3.06
N PHE A 139 4.25 2.62 -4.31
CA PHE A 139 3.22 1.66 -4.72
C PHE A 139 3.79 0.80 -5.84
N GLU A 140 3.86 -0.50 -5.60
CA GLU A 140 4.18 -1.44 -6.66
C GLU A 140 2.89 -2.00 -7.24
N LEU A 141 2.75 -1.85 -8.55
CA LEU A 141 1.59 -2.21 -9.34
C LEU A 141 1.95 -3.40 -10.23
N GLU A 142 0.98 -4.29 -10.44
CA GLU A 142 1.14 -5.34 -11.45
C GLU A 142 1.41 -4.73 -12.83
N ASN A 143 0.66 -3.68 -13.20
CA ASN A 143 0.90 -2.87 -14.40
C ASN A 143 0.52 -1.41 -14.11
N LYS A 144 1.33 -0.44 -14.55
CA LYS A 144 0.96 0.99 -14.52
C LYS A 144 0.01 1.37 -15.65
N SER A 145 -0.04 0.56 -16.69
CA SER A 145 -0.82 0.82 -17.90
C SER A 145 -1.81 -0.32 -18.15
N LEU A 146 -3.09 -0.01 -18.06
CA LEU A 146 -4.18 -0.94 -18.36
C LEU A 146 -4.51 -0.90 -19.85
N LYS A 147 -4.99 -2.01 -20.41
CA LYS A 147 -5.57 -2.02 -21.75
C LYS A 147 -6.77 -1.07 -21.81
N ASN A 148 -7.08 -0.51 -22.98
CA ASN A 148 -8.11 0.51 -23.08
C ASN A 148 -9.53 -0.03 -22.82
N VAL A 149 -9.80 -1.31 -23.10
CA VAL A 149 -11.15 -1.87 -23.03
C VAL A 149 -11.34 -2.69 -21.77
N LYS A 150 -12.47 -2.50 -21.09
CA LYS A 150 -12.88 -3.29 -19.93
C LYS A 150 -14.28 -3.87 -20.11
N LYS A 151 -14.50 -5.02 -19.49
CA LYS A 151 -15.84 -5.57 -19.31
C LYS A 151 -16.53 -4.83 -18.16
N HIS A 152 -17.75 -4.38 -18.38
CA HIS A 152 -18.59 -3.73 -17.36
C HIS A 152 -19.89 -4.51 -17.23
N TYR A 153 -20.08 -5.12 -16.07
CA TYR A 153 -21.29 -5.83 -15.72
C TYR A 153 -22.37 -4.84 -15.32
N GLY A 154 -23.49 -4.93 -16.02
CA GLY A 154 -24.75 -4.27 -15.72
C GLY A 154 -25.61 -5.09 -14.77
N PRO A 155 -26.88 -4.70 -14.62
CA PRO A 155 -27.80 -5.37 -13.72
C PRO A 155 -28.24 -6.74 -14.30
N PRO A 156 -28.88 -7.59 -13.48
CA PRO A 156 -29.59 -8.77 -13.96
C PRO A 156 -30.64 -8.42 -15.01
N VAL A 157 -30.89 -9.36 -15.92
CA VAL A 157 -31.98 -9.25 -16.90
C VAL A 157 -33.32 -9.15 -16.17
N ALA A 158 -34.25 -8.37 -16.73
CA ALA A 158 -35.58 -8.06 -16.16
C ALA A 158 -35.56 -7.29 -14.84
N SER A 159 -34.40 -6.72 -14.45
CA SER A 159 -34.35 -5.79 -13.32
C SER A 159 -34.91 -4.41 -13.71
N LYS A 160 -35.38 -3.64 -12.72
CA LYS A 160 -35.88 -2.27 -12.92
C LYS A 160 -34.85 -1.30 -13.53
N GLU A 161 -33.56 -1.64 -13.48
CA GLU A 161 -32.47 -0.79 -13.99
C GLU A 161 -32.04 -1.16 -15.42
N GLU A 162 -32.69 -2.16 -16.05
CA GLU A 162 -32.34 -2.67 -17.38
C GLU A 162 -32.39 -1.58 -18.45
N GLU A 163 -33.53 -0.90 -18.60
CA GLU A 163 -33.71 0.14 -19.63
C GLU A 163 -32.68 1.26 -19.50
N LYS A 164 -32.36 1.66 -18.27
CA LYS A 164 -31.37 2.69 -17.96
C LYS A 164 -29.95 2.24 -18.32
N PHE A 165 -29.62 0.97 -18.10
CA PHE A 165 -28.33 0.43 -18.50
C PHE A 165 -28.21 0.36 -20.02
N VAL A 166 -29.21 -0.21 -20.70
CA VAL A 166 -29.21 -0.38 -22.16
C VAL A 166 -29.13 0.99 -22.85
N SER A 167 -30.02 1.93 -22.49
CA SER A 167 -30.03 3.29 -23.06
C SER A 167 -28.70 4.03 -22.87
N LYS A 168 -28.04 3.87 -21.71
CA LYS A 168 -26.75 4.50 -21.42
C LYS A 168 -25.61 4.01 -22.32
N TYR A 169 -25.67 2.76 -22.78
CA TYR A 169 -24.53 2.11 -23.43
C TYR A 169 -24.75 1.72 -24.90
N ILE A 170 -26.00 1.55 -25.36
CA ILE A 170 -26.30 1.06 -26.72
C ILE A 170 -25.73 1.96 -27.83
N SER A 171 -25.81 3.27 -27.66
CA SER A 171 -25.28 4.26 -28.63
C SER A 171 -24.12 5.09 -28.06
N ASN A 172 -23.47 4.61 -27.00
CA ASN A 172 -22.40 5.35 -26.36
C ASN A 172 -21.09 5.20 -27.16
N PRO A 173 -20.42 6.29 -27.60
CA PRO A 173 -19.16 6.20 -28.35
C PRO A 173 -18.01 5.51 -27.58
N LYS A 174 -18.14 5.38 -26.26
CA LYS A 174 -17.20 4.64 -25.41
C LYS A 174 -17.51 3.15 -25.32
N THR A 175 -18.69 2.71 -25.73
CA THR A 175 -19.02 1.29 -25.87
C THR A 175 -18.32 0.75 -27.10
N VAL A 176 -17.50 -0.28 -26.90
CA VAL A 176 -16.78 -1.00 -27.95
C VAL A 176 -17.60 -2.18 -28.43
N SER A 177 -18.36 -2.82 -27.54
CA SER A 177 -19.22 -3.96 -27.87
C SER A 177 -20.34 -4.10 -26.85
N GLY A 178 -21.50 -4.60 -27.32
CA GLY A 178 -22.71 -4.74 -26.52
C GLY A 178 -23.60 -3.50 -26.55
N PRO A 179 -24.64 -3.43 -25.70
CA PRO A 179 -25.01 -4.38 -24.65
C PRO A 179 -25.34 -5.80 -25.15
N TYR A 180 -24.92 -6.83 -24.41
CA TYR A 180 -25.29 -8.24 -24.64
C TYR A 180 -25.55 -8.94 -23.30
N ILE A 181 -26.11 -10.15 -23.33
CA ILE A 181 -26.39 -10.95 -22.13
C ILE A 181 -25.28 -11.98 -21.92
N GLU A 182 -24.74 -12.04 -20.71
CA GLU A 182 -23.78 -13.07 -20.27
C GLU A 182 -24.13 -13.47 -18.83
N ASN A 183 -24.33 -14.77 -18.58
CA ASN A 183 -24.65 -15.31 -17.26
C ASN A 183 -25.81 -14.59 -16.53
N GLY A 184 -26.90 -14.33 -17.27
CA GLY A 184 -28.11 -13.70 -16.73
C GLY A 184 -27.99 -12.20 -16.42
N ARG A 185 -26.94 -11.54 -16.91
CA ARG A 185 -26.70 -10.10 -16.71
C ARG A 185 -26.42 -9.39 -18.02
N TRP A 186 -26.77 -8.09 -18.06
CA TRP A 186 -26.31 -7.20 -19.11
C TRP A 186 -24.82 -6.95 -19.00
N VAL A 187 -24.12 -6.94 -20.13
CA VAL A 187 -22.68 -6.72 -20.19
C VAL A 187 -22.33 -5.82 -21.37
N VAL A 188 -21.35 -4.95 -21.19
CA VAL A 188 -20.74 -4.14 -22.26
C VAL A 188 -19.22 -4.22 -22.17
N LEU A 189 -18.56 -4.12 -23.33
CA LEU A 189 -17.15 -3.77 -23.39
C LEU A 189 -17.04 -2.27 -23.62
N VAL A 190 -16.36 -1.56 -22.71
CA VAL A 190 -16.28 -0.09 -22.75
C VAL A 190 -14.84 0.39 -22.62
N LYS A 191 -14.54 1.54 -23.23
CA LYS A 191 -13.27 2.24 -23.08
C LYS A 191 -13.12 2.76 -21.65
N ARG A 192 -11.96 2.53 -21.04
CA ARG A 192 -11.58 3.06 -19.74
C ARG A 192 -11.46 4.57 -19.82
N LYS A 193 -11.82 5.26 -18.73
CA LYS A 193 -11.63 6.72 -18.64
C LYS A 193 -10.16 7.09 -18.54
N GLN A 194 -9.38 6.27 -17.84
CA GLN A 194 -7.95 6.45 -17.62
C GLN A 194 -7.27 5.09 -17.67
N THR A 195 -6.12 5.02 -18.32
CA THR A 195 -5.37 3.77 -18.52
C THR A 195 -3.99 3.81 -17.87
N ASP A 196 -3.46 5.00 -17.54
CA ASP A 196 -2.15 5.16 -16.92
C ASP A 196 -2.27 5.62 -15.46
N ALA A 197 -1.67 4.87 -14.55
CA ALA A 197 -1.72 5.11 -13.11
C ALA A 197 -1.06 6.43 -12.70
N LYS A 198 0.05 6.82 -13.36
CA LYS A 198 0.75 8.08 -13.10
C LYS A 198 -0.13 9.26 -13.51
N ALA A 199 -0.75 9.20 -14.69
CA ALA A 199 -1.70 10.21 -15.15
C ALA A 199 -2.91 10.31 -14.22
N LEU A 200 -3.51 9.18 -13.86
CA LEU A 200 -4.65 9.12 -12.94
C LEU A 200 -4.33 9.80 -11.60
N LEU A 201 -3.22 9.40 -10.96
CA LEU A 201 -2.86 9.94 -9.66
C LEU A 201 -2.48 11.42 -9.76
N LYS A 202 -1.80 11.82 -10.83
CA LYS A 202 -1.43 13.22 -11.06
C LYS A 202 -2.67 14.12 -11.19
N GLU A 203 -3.66 13.70 -11.98
CA GLU A 203 -4.93 14.40 -12.14
C GLU A 203 -5.63 14.55 -10.79
N LYS A 204 -5.71 13.44 -10.04
CA LYS A 204 -6.37 13.40 -8.74
C LYS A 204 -5.75 14.28 -7.67
N LEU A 205 -4.42 14.30 -7.61
CA LEU A 205 -3.70 15.13 -6.63
C LEU A 205 -3.70 16.61 -7.02
N LYS A 206 -3.81 16.93 -8.31
CA LYS A 206 -4.02 18.32 -8.77
C LYS A 206 -5.39 18.85 -8.38
N SER A 207 -6.43 18.02 -8.38
CA SER A 207 -7.78 18.38 -7.92
C SER A 207 -7.91 18.34 -6.38
N SER A 208 -6.85 18.72 -5.66
CA SER A 208 -6.69 18.73 -4.19
C SER A 208 -6.61 17.39 -3.47
N GLY A 209 -6.94 16.24 -4.08
CA GLY A 209 -6.91 14.92 -3.42
C GLY A 209 -7.77 14.77 -2.16
N ARG A 210 -8.57 15.78 -1.77
CA ARG A 210 -9.46 15.75 -0.60
C ARG A 210 -10.55 14.70 -0.74
N ASP A 211 -11.06 14.57 -1.95
CA ASP A 211 -12.16 13.68 -2.32
C ASP A 211 -11.79 12.19 -2.29
N ILE A 212 -10.50 11.84 -2.29
CA ILE A 212 -10.05 10.48 -1.93
C ILE A 212 -9.67 10.34 -0.45
N GLY A 213 -9.58 11.43 0.31
CA GLY A 213 -9.33 11.41 1.75
C GLY A 213 -7.86 11.54 2.16
N VAL A 214 -7.01 12.14 1.31
CA VAL A 214 -5.61 12.42 1.65
C VAL A 214 -5.57 13.31 2.91
N ALA A 215 -4.63 13.02 3.81
CA ALA A 215 -4.58 13.66 5.10
C ALA A 215 -4.20 15.15 4.98
N SER A 216 -4.87 16.03 5.76
CA SER A 216 -4.85 17.49 5.54
C SER A 216 -3.44 18.12 5.59
N ARG A 217 -2.56 17.64 6.46
CA ARG A 217 -1.17 18.13 6.54
C ARG A 217 -0.33 17.71 5.34
N ILE A 218 -0.61 16.53 4.76
CA ILE A 218 0.04 16.03 3.54
C ILE A 218 -0.46 16.81 2.32
N LEU A 219 -1.75 17.17 2.28
CA LEU A 219 -2.29 18.01 1.21
C LEU A 219 -1.56 19.34 1.09
N LYS A 220 -1.29 20.02 2.21
CA LYS A 220 -0.48 21.26 2.21
C LYS A 220 0.90 21.07 1.58
N ALA A 221 1.50 19.89 1.76
CA ALA A 221 2.79 19.57 1.14
C ALA A 221 2.66 19.28 -0.36
N ILE A 222 1.60 18.60 -0.77
CA ILE A 222 1.28 18.31 -2.17
C ILE A 222 0.95 19.59 -2.94
N GLU A 223 0.20 20.52 -2.33
CA GLU A 223 -0.14 21.84 -2.90
C GLU A 223 1.11 22.68 -3.18
N LYS A 224 2.14 22.60 -2.33
CA LYS A 224 3.45 23.25 -2.58
C LYS A 224 4.24 22.58 -3.72
N GLY A 225 3.87 21.37 -4.12
CA GLY A 225 4.49 20.65 -5.21
C GLY A 225 4.79 19.19 -4.87
N PHE A 226 4.58 18.33 -5.86
CA PHE A 226 4.88 16.91 -5.79
C PHE A 226 5.46 16.41 -7.12
N LYS A 227 6.14 15.27 -7.07
CA LYS A 227 6.60 14.54 -8.26
C LYS A 227 6.09 13.11 -8.18
N ILE A 228 5.53 12.62 -9.28
CA ILE A 228 5.23 11.21 -9.47
C ILE A 228 6.30 10.64 -10.39
N LEU A 229 7.12 9.74 -9.86
CA LEU A 229 8.20 9.07 -10.56
C LEU A 229 7.82 7.61 -10.79
N VAL A 230 8.25 7.04 -11.91
CA VAL A 230 7.99 5.64 -12.25
C VAL A 230 9.29 4.92 -12.54
N ASN A 231 9.45 3.73 -11.94
CA ASN A 231 10.57 2.84 -12.16
C ASN A 231 11.92 3.59 -12.07
N GLN A 232 12.65 3.68 -13.19
CA GLN A 232 13.99 4.27 -13.26
C GLN A 232 14.03 5.78 -13.03
N GLU A 233 12.90 6.49 -13.14
CA GLU A 233 12.82 7.93 -12.88
C GLU A 233 13.26 8.27 -11.43
N ILE A 234 13.24 7.30 -10.51
CA ILE A 234 13.68 7.46 -9.13
C ILE A 234 15.22 7.51 -8.95
N LEU A 235 16.01 7.14 -9.97
CA LEU A 235 17.45 6.91 -9.83
C LEU A 235 18.24 8.15 -9.37
N ASP A 236 17.86 9.35 -9.80
CA ASP A 236 18.51 10.58 -9.34
C ASP A 236 18.31 10.79 -7.83
N PHE A 237 17.07 10.62 -7.37
CA PHE A 237 16.74 10.74 -5.95
C PHE A 237 17.45 9.66 -5.12
N TYR A 238 17.49 8.43 -5.63
CA TYR A 238 18.20 7.31 -5.01
C TYR A 238 19.69 7.61 -4.81
N ARG A 239 20.38 8.15 -5.82
CA ARG A 239 21.82 8.49 -5.72
C ARG A 239 22.10 9.57 -4.67
N LYS A 240 21.22 10.57 -4.58
CA LYS A 240 21.40 11.74 -3.71
C LYS A 240 20.95 11.52 -2.26
N ASN A 241 20.23 10.44 -1.97
CA ASN A 241 19.60 10.22 -0.65
C ASN A 241 19.93 8.81 -0.13
N PRO A 242 21.02 8.65 0.66
CA PRO A 242 21.47 7.35 1.16
C PRO A 242 20.42 6.60 1.99
N SER A 243 19.67 7.29 2.86
CA SER A 243 18.63 6.66 3.69
C SER A 243 17.45 6.16 2.84
N PHE A 244 17.06 6.90 1.81
CA PHE A 244 16.09 6.40 0.82
C PHE A 244 16.64 5.21 0.04
N ALA A 245 17.94 5.24 -0.27
CA ALA A 245 18.58 4.16 -1.01
C ALA A 245 18.59 2.83 -0.25
N VAL A 246 18.81 2.88 1.07
CA VAL A 246 18.66 1.73 1.97
C VAL A 246 17.21 1.24 1.94
N PHE A 247 16.25 2.13 2.20
CA PHE A 247 14.83 1.80 2.22
C PHE A 247 14.34 1.15 0.91
N LEU A 248 14.67 1.72 -0.25
CA LEU A 248 14.24 1.16 -1.53
C LEU A 248 14.90 -0.20 -1.79
N THR A 249 16.14 -0.39 -1.34
CA THR A 249 16.83 -1.68 -1.45
C THR A 249 16.12 -2.75 -0.62
N GLU A 250 15.74 -2.44 0.62
CA GLU A 250 14.97 -3.35 1.47
C GLU A 250 13.58 -3.64 0.90
N PHE A 251 12.89 -2.60 0.43
CA PHE A 251 11.63 -2.76 -0.28
C PHE A 251 11.78 -3.73 -1.45
N LEU A 252 12.77 -3.54 -2.32
CA LEU A 252 12.98 -4.41 -3.48
C LEU A 252 13.38 -5.84 -3.11
N ARG A 253 14.16 -6.04 -2.03
CA ARG A 253 14.47 -7.38 -1.52
C ARG A 253 13.24 -8.10 -0.98
N GLY A 254 12.37 -7.38 -0.27
CA GLY A 254 11.09 -7.91 0.21
C GLY A 254 11.20 -8.99 1.29
N LYS A 255 12.38 -9.17 1.91
CA LYS A 255 12.62 -10.17 2.95
C LYS A 255 13.42 -9.60 4.12
N PRO A 256 13.17 -10.07 5.36
CA PRO A 256 14.00 -9.75 6.52
C PRO A 256 15.43 -10.31 6.35
N ILE A 257 16.42 -9.58 6.83
CA ILE A 257 17.84 -9.96 6.69
C ILE A 257 18.16 -11.26 7.44
N TRP A 258 17.61 -11.44 8.64
CA TRP A 258 17.80 -12.65 9.46
C TRP A 258 17.21 -13.91 8.81
N LEU A 259 16.28 -13.77 7.85
CA LEU A 259 15.65 -14.92 7.21
C LEU A 259 16.64 -15.67 6.30
N GLU A 260 17.53 -14.96 5.59
CA GLU A 260 18.52 -15.58 4.70
C GLU A 260 19.45 -16.51 5.48
N GLN A 261 20.04 -16.01 6.57
CA GLN A 261 21.02 -16.77 7.37
C GLN A 261 20.40 -17.96 8.11
N SER A 262 19.10 -17.91 8.36
CA SER A 262 18.36 -19.00 9.02
C SER A 262 18.18 -20.24 8.12
N TYR A 263 18.42 -20.09 6.82
CA TYR A 263 18.27 -21.14 5.80
C TYR A 263 19.51 -21.31 4.90
N SER A 264 20.52 -20.44 5.01
CA SER A 264 21.86 -20.73 4.51
C SER A 264 22.42 -21.93 5.29
N GLY A 265 22.63 -23.03 4.56
CA GLY A 265 23.33 -24.24 5.02
C GLY A 265 24.74 -23.90 5.47
#